data_AF-A0A7K1VU54-F1
#
_entry.id   AF-A0A7K1VU54-F1
#
_cell.length_a   1.000
_cell.length_b   1.000
_cell.length_c   1.000
_cell.angle_alpha   90.00
_cell.angle_beta   90.00
_cell.angle_gamma   90.00
#
_symmetry.space_group_name_H-M   'P 1'
#
loop_
_entity.id
_entity.type
_entity.pdbx_description
1 polymer ?
#
loop_
_entity_poly.entity_id
_entity_poly.type
_entity_poly.pdbx_seq_one_letter_code
_entity_poly.pdbx_strand_id
1 'polypeptide(L)'
;MSEQKQLSHLPPGYAPGEAGPLRTVEAAAFRFPLTDPGYQALSSGQIVAMIAMARRARDRFLIALLACTGPRIGEALGLCREDLHLQLSSRVLGCGTAGPQPHVRRRGDNPNGALAKSRRSRIVPVTADEVISTEMQEWFDENCT
;
A
#
# COMPACT_ATOMS: atom_id res chain seq x y z
N MET A 1 2.64 23.69 28.30
CA MET A 1 1.64 24.72 27.95
C MET A 1 0.61 24.06 27.04
N SER A 2 -0.65 24.05 27.45
CA SER A 2 -1.79 23.50 26.71
C SER A 2 -2.75 24.63 26.32
N GLU A 3 -3.54 24.42 25.27
CA GLU A 3 -4.55 25.36 24.82
C GLU A 3 -5.93 24.67 24.80
N GLN A 4 -6.96 25.42 25.17
CA GLN A 4 -8.34 24.93 25.14
C GLN A 4 -8.81 24.71 23.71
N LYS A 5 -9.12 23.46 23.37
CA LYS A 5 -9.69 23.10 22.07
C LYS A 5 -11.10 22.57 22.23
N GLN A 6 -12.05 23.24 21.58
CA GLN A 6 -13.42 22.75 21.49
C GLN A 6 -13.50 21.58 20.50
N LEU A 7 -14.08 20.45 20.93
CA LEU A 7 -14.26 19.27 20.10
C LEU A 7 -15.53 19.36 19.26
N SER A 8 -15.38 19.22 17.93
CA SER A 8 -16.51 19.04 17.00
C SER A 8 -17.11 17.64 17.07
N HIS A 9 -16.29 16.64 17.37
CA HIS A 9 -16.70 15.25 17.53
C HIS A 9 -16.28 14.74 18.91
N LEU A 10 -17.24 14.19 19.65
CA LEU A 10 -17.01 13.57 20.95
C LEU A 10 -16.44 12.17 20.74
N PRO A 11 -15.34 11.80 21.43
CA PRO A 11 -14.86 10.44 21.40
C PRO A 11 -15.87 9.48 22.06
N PRO A 12 -15.89 8.19 21.67
CA PRO A 12 -16.78 7.20 22.26
C PRO A 12 -16.60 7.11 23.78
N GLY A 13 -17.70 7.13 24.54
CA GLY A 13 -17.68 7.09 26.01
C GLY A 13 -17.54 8.45 26.71
N TYR A 14 -17.39 9.55 25.96
CA TYR A 14 -17.33 10.90 26.52
C TYR A 14 -18.74 11.51 26.60
N ALA A 15 -19.28 11.66 27.82
CA ALA A 15 -20.59 12.26 28.03
C ALA A 15 -20.47 13.80 28.07
N PRO A 16 -20.97 14.54 27.07
CA PRO A 16 -21.10 15.98 27.21
C PRO A 16 -22.19 16.18 28.27
N GLY A 17 -21.84 16.71 29.44
CA GLY A 17 -22.82 17.01 30.48
C GLY A 17 -24.02 17.80 29.92
N GLU A 18 -25.16 17.73 30.59
CA GLU A 18 -26.50 18.14 30.13
C GLU A 18 -26.60 19.59 29.56
N ALA A 19 -25.64 20.47 29.88
CA ALA A 19 -25.54 21.85 29.37
C ALA A 19 -24.38 22.11 28.36
N GLY A 20 -23.66 21.08 27.91
CA GLY A 20 -22.58 21.19 26.92
C GLY A 20 -21.20 21.76 27.34
N PRO A 21 -20.87 22.17 28.59
CA PRO A 21 -19.56 22.77 28.90
C PRO A 21 -18.39 21.77 28.87
N LEU A 22 -18.66 20.45 28.88
CA LEU A 22 -17.62 19.41 28.81
C LEU A 22 -17.24 19.03 27.36
N ARG A 23 -17.22 19.99 26.43
CA ARG A 23 -16.76 19.80 25.04
C ARG A 23 -15.37 20.37 24.79
N THR A 24 -14.70 20.85 25.82
CA THR A 24 -13.35 21.41 25.72
C THR A 24 -12.35 20.41 26.25
N VAL A 25 -11.29 20.16 25.48
CA VAL A 25 -10.12 19.40 25.95
C VAL A 25 -8.91 20.30 25.95
N GLU A 26 -8.00 20.08 26.90
CA GLU A 26 -6.67 20.66 26.87
C GLU A 26 -5.87 19.95 25.77
N ALA A 27 -5.62 20.63 24.66
CA ALA A 27 -4.81 20.12 23.57
C ALA A 27 -3.39 20.68 23.68
N ALA A 28 -2.40 19.94 23.14
CA ALA A 28 -1.04 20.46 23.05
C ALA A 28 -1.02 21.75 22.23
N ALA A 29 -0.61 22.86 22.86
CA ALA A 29 -0.59 24.18 22.24
C ALA A 29 0.42 24.28 21.08
N PHE A 30 1.47 23.46 21.12
CA PHE A 30 2.50 23.42 20.10
C PHE A 30 2.78 21.98 19.68
N ARG A 31 2.79 21.75 18.36
CA ARG A 31 3.39 20.56 17.75
C ARG A 31 4.78 20.96 17.27
N PHE A 32 5.81 20.44 17.93
CA PHE A 32 7.17 20.58 17.44
C PHE A 32 7.36 19.61 16.28
N PRO A 33 7.93 20.05 15.14
CA PRO A 33 8.43 19.12 14.15
C PRO A 33 9.59 18.37 14.80
N LEU A 34 9.36 17.11 15.16
CA LEU A 34 10.47 16.20 15.40
C LEU A 34 11.19 16.01 14.06
N THR A 35 12.52 16.10 14.07
CA THR A 35 13.34 15.67 12.95
C THR A 35 13.17 14.15 12.81
N ASP A 36 12.27 13.75 11.93
CA ASP A 36 12.10 12.36 11.51
C ASP A 36 13.25 12.04 10.55
N PRO A 37 14.05 10.97 10.78
CA PRO A 37 15.09 10.54 9.84
C PRO A 37 14.55 10.21 8.44
N GLY A 38 13.23 10.18 8.27
CA GLY A 38 12.56 9.95 7.01
C GLY A 38 12.32 8.47 6.77
N TYR A 39 11.72 8.18 5.61
CA TYR A 39 11.43 6.80 5.23
C TYR A 39 12.71 6.09 4.78
N GLN A 40 13.02 4.95 5.39
CA GLN A 40 14.06 4.05 4.92
C GLN A 40 13.45 3.06 3.93
N ALA A 41 13.89 3.13 2.67
CA ALA A 41 13.56 2.14 1.66
C ALA A 41 14.45 0.90 1.81
N LEU A 42 13.91 -0.27 1.46
CA LEU A 42 14.72 -1.46 1.32
C LEU A 42 15.62 -1.34 0.08
N SER A 43 16.85 -1.83 0.20
CA SER A 43 17.72 -2.04 -0.96
C SER A 43 17.21 -3.21 -1.82
N SER A 44 17.62 -3.25 -3.09
CA SER A 44 17.30 -4.33 -4.02
C SER A 44 17.68 -5.71 -3.45
N GLY A 45 18.91 -5.86 -2.94
CA GLY A 45 19.34 -7.11 -2.33
C GLY A 45 18.53 -7.54 -1.10
N GLN A 46 18.04 -6.59 -0.30
CA GLN A 46 17.11 -6.89 0.81
C GLN A 46 15.75 -7.38 0.29
N ILE A 47 15.24 -6.80 -0.80
CA ILE A 47 13.99 -7.23 -1.43
C ILE A 47 14.14 -8.65 -1.98
N VAL A 48 15.24 -8.95 -2.69
CA VAL A 48 15.52 -10.29 -3.21
C VAL A 48 15.65 -11.32 -2.09
N ALA A 49 16.36 -10.99 -1.01
CA ALA A 49 16.44 -11.85 0.17
C ALA A 49 15.05 -12.13 0.79
N MET A 50 14.18 -11.12 0.89
CA MET A 50 12.81 -11.30 1.37
C MET A 50 11.98 -12.23 0.47
N ILE A 51 12.13 -12.11 -0.85
CA ILE A 51 11.48 -13.01 -1.82
C ILE A 51 11.99 -14.44 -1.63
N ALA A 52 13.30 -14.64 -1.49
CA ALA A 52 13.91 -15.94 -1.28
C ALA A 52 13.38 -16.63 0.00
N MET A 53 13.23 -15.87 1.08
CA MET A 53 12.74 -16.36 2.37
C MET A 53 11.23 -16.68 2.37
N ALA A 54 10.45 -16.09 1.46
CA ALA A 54 9.01 -16.33 1.40
C ALA A 54 8.70 -17.76 0.95
N ARG A 55 7.91 -18.48 1.77
CA ARG A 55 7.62 -19.91 1.57
C ARG A 55 6.60 -20.21 0.48
N ARG A 56 5.70 -19.28 0.18
CA ARG A 56 4.59 -19.48 -0.76
C ARG A 56 4.79 -18.59 -1.98
N ALA A 57 4.47 -19.12 -3.16
CA ALA A 57 4.49 -18.35 -4.41
C ALA A 57 3.65 -17.06 -4.32
N ARG A 58 2.52 -17.09 -3.58
CA ARG A 58 1.70 -15.91 -3.31
C ARG A 58 2.48 -14.80 -2.59
N ASP A 59 3.24 -15.17 -1.57
CA ASP A 59 3.94 -14.20 -0.73
C ASP A 59 5.15 -13.64 -1.49
N ARG A 60 5.85 -14.48 -2.27
CA ARG A 60 6.88 -14.05 -3.23
C ARG A 60 6.33 -13.04 -4.24
N PHE A 61 5.20 -13.37 -4.86
CA PHE A 61 4.52 -12.48 -5.80
C PHE A 61 4.11 -11.15 -5.15
N LEU A 62 3.58 -11.18 -3.94
CA LEU A 62 3.18 -9.97 -3.22
C LEU A 62 4.37 -9.05 -2.94
N ILE A 63 5.51 -9.59 -2.52
CA ILE A 63 6.73 -8.80 -2.26
C ILE A 63 7.22 -8.18 -3.57
N ALA A 64 7.35 -8.98 -4.64
CA ALA A 64 7.78 -8.49 -5.94
C ALA A 64 6.84 -7.41 -6.51
N LEU A 65 5.53 -7.61 -6.37
CA LEU A 65 4.52 -6.63 -6.78
C LEU A 65 4.71 -5.31 -6.04
N LEU A 66 4.82 -5.35 -4.70
CA LEU A 66 5.00 -4.16 -3.88
C LEU A 66 6.29 -3.42 -4.23
N ALA A 67 7.39 -4.14 -4.46
CA ALA A 67 8.67 -3.58 -4.86
C ALA A 67 8.60 -2.87 -6.22
N CYS A 68 7.96 -3.48 -7.24
CA CYS A 68 7.98 -2.95 -8.61
C CYS A 68 6.87 -1.91 -8.91
N THR A 69 5.81 -1.86 -8.11
CA THR A 69 4.63 -1.01 -8.41
C THR A 69 4.26 -0.04 -7.27
N GLY A 70 4.75 -0.27 -6.05
CA GLY A 70 4.47 0.57 -4.88
C GLY A 70 2.99 0.82 -4.52
N PRO A 71 2.01 -0.07 -4.77
CA PRO A 71 0.65 0.13 -4.29
C PRO A 71 0.62 0.04 -2.76
N ARG A 72 -0.40 0.62 -2.15
CA ARG A 72 -0.62 0.41 -0.72
C ARG A 72 -0.93 -1.07 -0.48
N ILE A 73 -0.54 -1.61 0.68
CA ILE A 73 -0.79 -3.03 1.00
C ILE A 73 -2.26 -3.44 0.84
N GLY A 74 -3.21 -2.58 1.22
CA GLY A 74 -4.64 -2.84 1.03
C GLY A 74 -5.11 -2.79 -0.43
N GLU A 75 -4.40 -2.07 -1.30
CA GLU A 75 -4.64 -2.10 -2.75
C GLU A 75 -4.12 -3.42 -3.33
N ALA A 76 -2.89 -3.83 -2.99
CA ALA A 76 -2.30 -5.08 -3.45
C ALA A 76 -3.09 -6.32 -2.99
N LEU A 77 -3.50 -6.36 -1.72
CA LEU A 77 -4.30 -7.45 -1.15
C LEU A 77 -5.73 -7.49 -1.70
N GLY A 78 -6.21 -6.39 -2.29
CA GLY A 78 -7.52 -6.29 -2.91
C GLY A 78 -7.55 -6.58 -4.41
N LEU A 79 -6.42 -6.93 -5.01
CA LEU A 79 -6.33 -7.28 -6.43
C LEU A 79 -6.94 -8.66 -6.69
N CYS A 80 -7.72 -8.74 -7.76
CA CYS A 80 -8.19 -9.98 -8.34
C CYS A 80 -7.34 -10.33 -9.57
N ARG A 81 -7.36 -11.58 -10.03
CA ARG A 81 -6.58 -12.01 -11.21
C ARG A 81 -6.93 -11.19 -12.46
N GLU A 82 -8.20 -10.80 -12.61
CA GLU A 82 -8.70 -9.95 -13.69
C GLU A 82 -8.06 -8.54 -13.73
N ASP A 83 -7.45 -8.10 -12.63
CA ASP A 83 -6.79 -6.80 -12.54
C ASP A 83 -5.31 -6.84 -12.95
N LEU A 84 -4.73 -8.04 -13.11
CA LEU A 84 -3.29 -8.22 -13.32
C LEU A 84 -2.98 -8.30 -14.82
N HIS A 85 -2.68 -7.15 -15.42
CA HIS A 85 -2.37 -7.05 -16.85
C HIS A 85 -0.85 -7.02 -17.03
N LEU A 86 -0.19 -8.17 -16.84
CA LEU A 86 1.27 -8.24 -16.71
C LEU A 86 2.02 -8.51 -18.04
N GLN A 87 1.31 -8.56 -19.16
CA GLN A 87 1.92 -8.75 -20.49
C GLN A 87 2.24 -7.40 -21.16
N LEU A 88 3.17 -7.40 -22.14
CA LEU A 88 3.47 -6.19 -22.94
C LEU A 88 2.23 -5.58 -23.60
N SER A 89 1.25 -6.41 -23.95
CA SER A 89 -0.06 -5.97 -24.41
C SER A 89 -1.15 -6.76 -23.71
N SER A 90 -2.15 -6.04 -23.20
CA SER A 90 -3.34 -6.62 -22.58
C SER A 90 -4.62 -6.22 -23.32
N ARG A 91 -4.50 -5.98 -24.64
CA ARG A 91 -5.63 -5.62 -25.52
C ARG A 91 -6.72 -6.68 -25.57
N VAL A 92 -6.35 -7.96 -25.45
CA VAL A 92 -7.30 -9.09 -25.38
C VAL A 92 -8.23 -8.96 -24.17
N LEU A 93 -7.78 -8.30 -23.10
CA LEU A 93 -8.57 -8.00 -21.90
C LEU A 93 -9.32 -6.65 -22.01
N GLY A 94 -9.32 -6.01 -23.18
CA GLY A 94 -9.92 -4.69 -23.40
C GLY A 94 -9.11 -3.53 -22.82
N CYS A 95 -7.87 -3.75 -22.40
CA CYS A 95 -7.01 -2.69 -21.89
C CYS A 95 -6.17 -2.06 -23.02
N GLY A 96 -6.32 -0.74 -23.19
CA GLY A 96 -5.55 0.04 -24.16
C GLY A 96 -4.19 0.52 -23.67
N THR A 97 -3.83 0.26 -22.41
CA THR A 97 -2.56 0.66 -21.81
C THR A 97 -1.45 -0.27 -22.27
N ALA A 98 -0.30 0.29 -22.64
CA ALA A 98 0.86 -0.46 -23.06
C ALA A 98 1.74 -0.85 -21.86
N GLY A 99 2.35 -2.03 -21.95
CA GLY A 99 3.23 -2.56 -20.91
C GLY A 99 2.48 -3.33 -19.81
N PRO A 100 3.22 -3.81 -18.79
CA PRO A 100 2.63 -4.46 -17.63
C PRO A 100 2.04 -3.45 -16.63
N GLN A 101 0.80 -3.66 -16.20
CA GLN A 101 0.13 -2.80 -15.21
C GLN A 101 -0.95 -3.52 -14.39
N PRO A 102 -0.94 -3.43 -13.05
CA PRO A 102 -2.13 -3.74 -12.24
C PRO A 102 -3.20 -2.65 -12.30
N HIS A 103 -4.46 -3.07 -12.32
CA HIS A 103 -5.62 -2.20 -12.16
C HIS A 103 -6.10 -2.19 -10.71
N VAL A 104 -5.83 -1.12 -9.98
CA VAL A 104 -6.33 -0.96 -8.62
C VAL A 104 -7.79 -0.52 -8.68
N ARG A 105 -8.68 -1.36 -8.16
CA ARG A 105 -10.12 -1.10 -8.03
C ARG A 105 -10.55 -1.18 -6.57
N ARG A 106 -11.54 -0.36 -6.20
CA ARG A 106 -12.14 -0.43 -4.87
C ARG A 106 -13.30 -1.42 -4.88
N ARG A 107 -13.11 -2.59 -4.26
CA ARG A 107 -14.13 -3.64 -4.07
C ARG A 107 -14.52 -3.72 -2.60
N GLY A 108 -15.81 -3.84 -2.31
CA GLY A 108 -16.34 -3.96 -0.94
C GLY A 108 -16.58 -5.40 -0.49
N ASP A 109 -16.48 -6.33 -1.44
CA ASP A 109 -16.86 -7.74 -1.37
C ASP A 109 -15.63 -8.67 -1.40
N ASN A 110 -14.42 -8.13 -1.30
CA ASN A 110 -13.20 -8.92 -1.18
C ASN A 110 -13.30 -9.85 0.05
N PRO A 111 -13.14 -11.18 -0.09
CA PRO A 111 -13.31 -12.13 1.02
C PRO A 111 -12.36 -11.89 2.20
N ASN A 112 -11.20 -11.28 1.95
CA ASN A 112 -10.22 -10.92 2.97
C ASN A 112 -10.47 -9.52 3.58
N GLY A 113 -11.56 -8.84 3.23
CA GLY A 113 -11.89 -7.48 3.67
C GLY A 113 -10.96 -6.39 3.13
N ALA A 114 -10.06 -6.70 2.19
CA ALA A 114 -9.13 -5.73 1.64
C ALA A 114 -9.86 -4.65 0.85
N LEU A 115 -9.46 -3.40 1.04
CA LEU A 115 -10.15 -2.25 0.48
C LEU A 115 -9.16 -1.17 0.05
N ALA A 116 -9.25 -0.78 -1.22
CA ALA A 116 -8.53 0.40 -1.70
C ALA A 116 -9.08 1.67 -1.02
N LYS A 117 -8.16 2.49 -0.49
CA LYS A 117 -8.52 3.74 0.20
C LYS A 117 -9.17 4.74 -0.76
N SER A 118 -8.64 4.86 -1.98
CA SER A 118 -9.23 5.68 -3.03
C SER A 118 -10.53 5.06 -3.55
N ARG A 119 -11.55 5.89 -3.73
CA ARG A 119 -12.79 5.49 -4.43
C ARG A 119 -12.62 5.41 -5.95
N ARG A 120 -11.63 6.12 -6.50
CA ARG A 120 -11.34 6.10 -7.94
C ARG A 120 -10.37 4.98 -8.26
N SER A 121 -10.73 4.18 -9.27
CA SER A 121 -9.83 3.19 -9.86
C SER A 121 -8.65 3.88 -10.53
N ARG A 122 -7.48 3.22 -10.49
CA ARG A 122 -6.27 3.70 -11.17
C ARG A 122 -5.45 2.54 -11.71
N ILE A 123 -4.65 2.84 -12.71
CA ILE A 123 -3.66 1.94 -13.26
C ILE A 123 -2.33 2.22 -12.54
N VAL A 124 -1.62 1.17 -12.18
CA VAL A 124 -0.27 1.28 -11.63
C VAL A 124 0.68 0.65 -12.64
N PRO A 125 1.59 1.39 -13.27
CA PRO A 125 2.57 0.80 -14.17
C PRO A 125 3.55 -0.05 -13.35
N VAL A 126 3.97 -1.19 -13.90
CA VAL A 126 5.12 -1.92 -13.37
C VAL A 126 6.37 -1.22 -13.86
N THR A 127 7.08 -0.57 -12.94
CA THR A 127 8.42 -0.04 -13.20
C THR A 127 9.40 -1.15 -12.84
N ALA A 128 10.03 -1.74 -13.85
CA ALA A 128 11.22 -2.53 -13.60
C ALA A 128 12.33 -1.55 -13.25
N ASP A 129 12.69 -1.46 -11.97
CA ASP A 129 14.02 -0.96 -11.64
C ASP A 129 15.01 -1.96 -12.24
N GLU A 130 15.87 -1.52 -13.14
CA GLU A 130 16.80 -2.39 -13.87
C GLU A 130 17.66 -3.22 -12.90
N VAL A 131 18.04 -2.64 -11.75
CA VAL A 131 18.83 -3.32 -10.71
C VAL A 131 18.00 -4.41 -10.04
N ILE A 132 16.78 -4.10 -9.59
CA ILE A 132 15.88 -5.10 -8.99
C ILE A 132 15.57 -6.22 -9.99
N SER A 133 15.38 -5.88 -11.26
CA SER A 133 15.05 -6.86 -12.30
C SER A 133 16.21 -7.81 -12.57
N THR A 134 17.45 -7.30 -12.54
CA THR A 134 18.67 -8.10 -12.74
C THR A 134 18.89 -9.03 -11.56
N GLU A 135 18.88 -8.51 -10.32
CA GLU A 135 19.07 -9.34 -9.12
C GLU A 135 17.96 -10.39 -8.97
N MET A 136 16.71 -10.07 -9.36
CA MET A 136 15.62 -11.04 -9.37
C MET A 136 15.83 -12.13 -10.43
N GLN A 137 16.28 -11.76 -11.63
CA GLN A 137 16.53 -12.72 -12.71
C GLN A 137 17.67 -13.67 -12.34
N GLU A 138 18.78 -13.14 -11.81
CA GLU A 138 19.90 -13.92 -11.29
C GLU A 138 19.44 -14.90 -10.21
N TRP A 139 18.62 -14.42 -9.25
CA TRP A 139 18.06 -15.29 -8.22
C TRP A 139 17.21 -16.42 -8.81
N PHE A 140 16.35 -16.12 -9.80
CA PHE A 140 15.53 -17.13 -10.46
C PHE A 140 16.37 -18.17 -11.20
N ASP A 141 17.42 -17.75 -11.89
CA ASP A 141 18.31 -18.64 -12.64
C ASP A 141 19.09 -19.55 -11.67
N GLU A 142 19.54 -19.02 -10.53
CA GLU A 142 20.30 -19.77 -9.50
C GLU A 142 19.46 -20.75 -8.67
N ASN A 143 18.20 -20.41 -8.37
CA ASN A 143 17.40 -21.11 -7.36
C ASN A 143 16.21 -21.90 -7.93
N CYS A 144 15.95 -21.80 -9.24
CA CYS A 144 14.78 -22.39 -9.88
C CYS A 144 15.11 -23.43 -10.96
N THR A 145 16.34 -23.96 -10.96
CA THR A 145 16.78 -25.11 -11.78
C THR A 145 16.79 -26.39 -10.95
#